data_AF-A0A7S2W2T2-F1
#
_entry.id   AF-A0A7S2W2T2-F1
#
_cell.length_a   1.000
_cell.length_b   1.000
_cell.length_c   1.000
_cell.angle_alpha   90.00
_cell.angle_beta   90.00
_cell.angle_gamma   90.00
#
_symmetry.space_group_name_H-M   'P 1'
#
loop_
_entity.id
_entity.type
_entity.pdbx_description
1 polymer ?
#
loop_
_entity_poly.entity_id
_entity_poly.type
_entity_poly.pdbx_seq_one_letter_code
_entity_poly.pdbx_strand_id
1 'polypeptide(L)'
;GERNRVDQRKLEYKVFQGGSVQCIRATLAQVRQRATLQRAPLSGNTEEAANVLLFDGVEISVVYFRAGYGPGDYPTDKEWQARELIEQSFAIKAPCIAYHLAGTKKVQQALAGPGQLERFLDDAIDIQAVRNVFAGLYGLEAGAEETAEAVARAISAPEDFVLKPQREGGGHNLFGDAMVDALKSMSPEELSAHILMTRIVPPTTPGILIRGGRAVSGNCMVEL
;
A
#
# COMPACT_ATOMS: atom_id res chain seq x y z
N GLY A 1 -7.23 -15.56 7.87
CA GLY A 1 -6.40 -15.69 9.08
C GLY A 1 -4.93 -15.49 8.74
N GLU A 2 -4.13 -14.98 9.69
CA GLU A 2 -2.75 -14.54 9.46
C GLU A 2 -1.74 -15.70 9.53
N ARG A 3 -1.09 -16.01 8.40
CA ARG A 3 -0.07 -17.07 8.28
C ARG A 3 1.35 -16.54 8.51
N ASN A 4 1.60 -15.26 8.26
CA ASN A 4 2.87 -14.58 8.47
C ASN A 4 2.98 -13.95 9.89
N ARG A 5 2.34 -14.57 10.89
CA ARG A 5 2.37 -14.08 12.28
C ARG A 5 3.76 -14.05 12.91
N VAL A 6 4.67 -14.91 12.41
CA VAL A 6 6.03 -15.05 12.95
C VAL A 6 6.84 -13.78 12.69
N ASP A 7 6.67 -13.15 11.53
CA ASP A 7 7.25 -11.86 11.20
C ASP A 7 6.80 -10.77 12.19
N GLN A 8 5.49 -10.71 12.47
CA GLN A 8 4.91 -9.74 13.42
C GLN A 8 5.45 -9.95 14.84
N ARG A 9 5.54 -11.21 15.30
CA ARG A 9 6.07 -11.53 16.63
C ARG A 9 7.51 -11.09 16.84
N LYS A 10 8.35 -11.11 15.80
CA LYS A 10 9.73 -10.61 15.92
C LYS A 10 9.76 -9.13 16.29
N LEU A 11 8.86 -8.32 15.73
CA LEU A 11 8.72 -6.91 16.09
C LEU A 11 8.18 -6.75 17.51
N GLU A 12 7.12 -7.49 17.86
CA GLU A 12 6.54 -7.49 19.22
C GLU A 12 7.59 -7.81 20.29
N TYR A 13 8.41 -8.84 20.07
CA TYR A 13 9.48 -9.20 21.02
C TYR A 13 10.55 -8.12 21.15
N LYS A 14 10.93 -7.45 20.05
CA LYS A 14 11.89 -6.35 20.11
C LYS A 14 11.34 -5.15 20.88
N VAL A 15 10.08 -4.79 20.65
CA VAL A 15 9.40 -3.71 21.39
C VAL A 15 9.29 -4.06 22.87
N PHE A 16 8.93 -5.30 23.19
CA PHE A 16 8.82 -5.76 24.57
C PHE A 16 10.16 -5.82 25.30
N GLN A 17 11.22 -6.33 24.65
CA GLN A 17 12.58 -6.42 25.23
C GLN A 17 13.20 -5.05 25.49
N GLY A 18 12.80 -4.01 24.73
CA GLY A 18 13.23 -2.63 24.98
C GLY A 18 12.67 -2.00 26.26
N GLY A 19 11.73 -2.68 26.92
CA GLY A 19 11.21 -2.30 28.24
C GLY A 19 10.03 -1.32 28.16
N SER A 20 8.87 -1.77 28.65
CA SER A 20 7.66 -1.00 29.04
C SER A 20 6.51 -0.87 28.04
N VAL A 21 6.68 -1.21 26.76
CA VAL A 21 5.58 -1.07 25.78
C VAL A 21 4.82 -2.39 25.65
N GLN A 22 3.53 -2.38 25.99
CA GLN A 22 2.64 -3.52 25.80
C GLN A 22 2.06 -3.52 24.38
N CYS A 23 1.98 -4.70 23.76
CA CYS A 23 1.36 -4.86 22.44
C CYS A 23 0.04 -5.63 22.56
N ILE A 24 -1.02 -5.05 21.99
CA ILE A 24 -2.33 -5.69 21.87
C ILE A 24 -2.56 -6.00 20.39
N ARG A 25 -2.92 -7.26 20.10
CA ARG A 25 -3.32 -7.69 18.75
C ARG A 25 -4.84 -7.74 18.68
N ALA A 26 -5.42 -6.96 17.78
CA ALA A 26 -6.86 -6.95 17.54
C ALA A 26 -7.17 -6.93 16.04
N THR A 27 -8.23 -7.61 15.63
CA THR A 27 -8.82 -7.42 14.29
C THR A 27 -9.64 -6.14 14.27
N LEU A 28 -9.92 -5.59 13.08
CA LEU A 28 -10.81 -4.44 12.93
C LEU A 28 -12.20 -4.70 13.57
N ALA A 29 -12.75 -5.90 13.41
CA ALA A 29 -13.98 -6.32 14.07
C ALA A 29 -13.91 -6.21 15.61
N GLN A 30 -12.79 -6.65 16.20
CA GLN A 30 -12.57 -6.57 17.65
C GLN A 30 -12.39 -5.13 18.11
N VAL A 31 -11.68 -4.30 17.35
CA VAL A 31 -11.55 -2.86 17.62
C VAL A 31 -12.94 -2.23 17.65
N ARG A 32 -13.78 -2.49 16.65
CA ARG A 32 -15.15 -1.94 16.64
C ARG A 32 -15.96 -2.35 17.87
N GLN A 33 -15.77 -3.57 18.35
CA GLN A 33 -16.50 -4.13 19.49
C GLN A 33 -16.02 -3.60 20.85
N ARG A 34 -14.71 -3.38 21.00
CA ARG A 34 -14.05 -3.20 22.31
C ARG A 34 -13.36 -1.86 22.49
N ALA A 35 -13.17 -1.12 21.41
CA ALA A 35 -12.53 0.18 21.46
C ALA A 35 -13.56 1.32 21.56
N THR A 36 -13.16 2.37 22.27
CA THR A 36 -13.93 3.61 22.41
C THR A 36 -13.00 4.81 22.29
N LEU A 37 -13.58 5.96 21.94
CA LEU A 37 -12.90 7.25 22.05
C LEU A 37 -13.33 7.93 23.34
N GLN A 38 -12.37 8.44 24.09
CA GLN A 38 -12.62 9.27 25.25
C GLN A 38 -11.91 10.61 25.07
N ARG A 39 -12.56 11.71 25.44
CA ARG A 39 -11.90 13.02 25.48
C ARG A 39 -11.08 13.11 26.77
N ALA A 40 -9.76 13.27 26.66
CA ALA A 40 -8.86 13.38 27.80
C ALA A 40 -7.82 14.49 27.59
N PRO A 41 -7.35 15.16 28.66
CA PRO A 41 -6.24 16.12 28.57
C PRO A 41 -4.98 15.43 28.07
N LEU A 42 -4.20 16.11 27.23
CA LEU A 42 -2.89 15.63 26.85
C LEU A 42 -1.92 15.76 28.04
N SER A 43 -1.13 14.72 28.28
CA SER A 43 -0.10 14.73 29.32
C SER A 43 0.85 15.92 29.11
N GLY A 44 0.82 16.89 30.03
CA GLY A 44 1.70 18.06 30.03
C GLY A 44 1.07 19.38 29.54
N ASN A 45 -0.16 19.37 29.04
CA ASN A 45 -0.91 20.59 28.73
C ASN A 45 -2.41 20.41 29.02
N THR A 46 -2.90 21.03 30.10
CA THR A 46 -4.28 20.88 30.57
C THR A 46 -5.31 21.64 29.74
N GLU A 47 -4.88 22.52 28.84
CA GLU A 47 -5.78 23.31 27.99
C GLU A 47 -6.17 22.55 26.70
N GLU A 48 -5.38 21.56 26.31
CA GLU A 48 -5.61 20.76 25.11
C GLU A 48 -6.07 19.35 25.47
N ALA A 49 -7.31 19.04 25.09
CA ALA A 49 -7.80 17.67 25.13
C ALA A 49 -7.64 16.98 23.77
N ALA A 50 -7.60 15.66 23.76
CA ALA A 50 -7.57 14.84 22.55
C ALA A 50 -8.53 13.65 22.67
N ASN A 51 -8.89 13.06 21.52
CA ASN A 51 -9.69 11.82 21.50
C ASN A 51 -8.73 10.65 21.71
N VAL A 52 -8.55 10.20 22.96
CA VAL A 52 -7.72 9.03 23.24
C VAL A 52 -8.45 7.75 22.83
N LEU A 53 -7.73 6.83 22.21
CA LEU A 53 -8.23 5.52 21.84
C LEU A 53 -8.07 4.58 23.03
N LEU A 54 -9.17 4.05 23.56
CA LEU A 54 -9.14 3.05 24.61
C LEU A 54 -9.54 1.70 24.03
N PHE A 55 -8.79 0.63 24.31
CA PHE A 55 -9.17 -0.74 24.00
C PHE A 55 -9.32 -1.51 25.32
N ASP A 56 -10.55 -1.89 25.68
CA ASP A 56 -10.90 -2.43 27.02
C ASP A 56 -10.36 -1.57 28.18
N GLY A 57 -10.42 -0.24 28.04
CA GLY A 57 -9.96 0.70 29.06
C GLY A 57 -8.45 0.95 29.07
N VAL A 58 -7.67 0.29 28.21
CA VAL A 58 -6.23 0.55 28.05
C VAL A 58 -6.03 1.59 26.94
N GLU A 59 -5.31 2.67 27.25
CA GLU A 59 -4.97 3.69 26.26
C GLU A 59 -3.99 3.16 25.20
N ILE A 60 -4.32 3.41 23.93
CA ILE A 60 -3.53 3.03 22.76
C ILE A 60 -2.84 4.27 22.21
N SER A 61 -1.52 4.32 22.35
CA SER A 61 -0.69 5.42 21.84
C SER A 61 -0.29 5.25 20.37
N VAL A 62 -0.18 4.02 19.87
CA VAL A 62 0.21 3.71 18.49
C VAL A 62 -0.66 2.60 17.93
N VAL A 63 -1.17 2.79 16.72
CA VAL A 63 -1.84 1.75 15.93
C VAL A 63 -0.97 1.38 14.74
N TYR A 64 -0.38 0.19 14.79
CA TYR A 64 0.44 -0.37 13.72
C TYR A 64 -0.40 -1.33 12.86
N PHE A 65 -0.66 -0.95 11.61
CA PHE A 65 -1.48 -1.75 10.72
C PHE A 65 -0.69 -2.93 10.13
N ARG A 66 -1.23 -4.14 10.34
CA ARG A 66 -0.83 -5.37 9.64
C ARG A 66 -2.01 -6.01 8.89
N ALA A 67 -3.03 -5.20 8.63
CA ALA A 67 -4.26 -5.50 7.92
C ALA A 67 -4.87 -4.16 7.45
N GLY A 68 -5.94 -4.21 6.67
CA GLY A 68 -6.66 -3.01 6.21
C GLY A 68 -6.10 -2.42 4.92
N TYR A 69 -5.25 -3.16 4.20
CA TYR A 69 -4.69 -2.81 2.90
C TYR A 69 -5.42 -3.51 1.73
N GLY A 70 -6.34 -4.42 2.03
CA GLY A 70 -7.14 -5.12 1.02
C GLY A 70 -8.61 -5.20 1.39
N PRO A 71 -9.53 -5.30 0.41
CA PRO A 71 -10.97 -5.36 0.66
C PRO A 71 -11.39 -6.58 1.48
N GLY A 72 -10.61 -7.67 1.44
CA GLY A 72 -10.86 -8.86 2.27
C GLY A 72 -10.73 -8.63 3.78
N ASP A 73 -10.12 -7.52 4.20
CA ASP A 73 -10.06 -7.10 5.60
C ASP A 73 -11.31 -6.31 6.04
N TYR A 74 -12.22 -6.02 5.11
CA TYR A 74 -13.46 -5.25 5.32
C TYR A 74 -14.71 -6.04 4.89
N PRO A 75 -15.00 -7.20 5.51
CA PRO A 75 -16.16 -8.00 5.14
C PRO A 75 -17.50 -7.34 5.48
N THR A 76 -17.54 -6.36 6.40
CA THR A 76 -18.73 -5.63 6.82
C THR A 76 -18.42 -4.17 7.13
N ASP A 77 -19.45 -3.37 7.41
CA ASP A 77 -19.29 -1.96 7.83
C ASP A 77 -18.58 -1.80 9.18
N LYS A 78 -18.51 -2.86 9.99
CA LYS A 78 -17.85 -2.81 11.30
C LYS A 78 -16.37 -2.49 11.15
N GLU A 79 -15.72 -3.04 10.14
CA GLU A 79 -14.29 -2.83 9.90
C GLU A 79 -14.00 -1.42 9.38
N TRP A 80 -14.92 -0.87 8.57
CA TRP A 80 -14.88 0.53 8.16
C TRP A 80 -15.02 1.48 9.34
N GLN A 81 -16.02 1.24 10.20
CA GLN A 81 -16.21 2.02 11.44
C GLN A 81 -15.02 1.90 12.39
N ALA A 82 -14.38 0.73 12.48
CA ALA A 82 -13.16 0.56 13.27
C ALA A 82 -12.01 1.40 12.72
N ARG A 83 -11.82 1.40 11.39
CA ARG A 83 -10.79 2.20 10.73
C ARG A 83 -11.01 3.69 10.96
N GLU A 84 -12.25 4.16 10.80
CA GLU A 84 -12.64 5.54 11.07
C GLU A 84 -12.37 5.93 12.53
N LEU A 85 -12.80 5.09 13.49
CA LEU A 85 -12.58 5.30 14.91
C LEU A 85 -11.09 5.41 15.26
N ILE A 86 -10.24 4.57 14.66
CA ILE A 86 -8.79 4.66 14.83
C ILE A 86 -8.26 5.99 14.27
N GLU A 87 -8.64 6.37 13.05
CA GLU A 87 -8.11 7.57 12.39
C GLU A 87 -8.55 8.86 13.11
N GLN A 88 -9.75 8.88 13.71
CA GLN A 88 -10.26 9.99 14.54
C GLN A 88 -9.58 10.11 15.92
N SER A 89 -8.82 9.10 16.32
CA SER A 89 -8.10 9.11 17.60
C SER A 89 -6.77 9.86 17.53
N PHE A 90 -6.28 10.26 18.69
CA PHE A 90 -4.96 10.87 18.88
C PHE A 90 -3.80 9.87 18.76
N ALA A 91 -4.08 8.57 18.72
CA ALA A 91 -3.04 7.57 18.53
C ALA A 91 -2.24 7.86 17.25
N ILE A 92 -0.94 7.55 17.26
CA ILE A 92 -0.11 7.62 16.06
C ILE A 92 -0.47 6.42 15.17
N LYS A 93 -0.85 6.67 13.91
CA LYS A 93 -1.16 5.61 12.96
C LYS A 93 0.06 5.30 12.10
N ALA A 94 0.39 4.02 11.99
CA ALA A 94 1.50 3.53 11.17
C ALA A 94 0.98 2.50 10.15
N PRO A 95 0.61 2.92 8.92
CA PRO A 95 0.47 4.31 8.46
C PRO A 95 -0.89 4.94 8.80
N CYS A 96 -0.98 6.28 8.77
CA CYS A 96 -2.26 6.99 8.73
C CYS A 96 -2.93 6.89 7.35
N ILE A 97 -4.19 7.29 7.24
CA ILE A 97 -4.94 7.20 5.97
C ILE A 97 -4.27 7.96 4.82
N ALA A 98 -3.65 9.11 5.08
CA ALA A 98 -2.94 9.87 4.05
C ALA A 98 -1.72 9.12 3.51
N TYR A 99 -0.92 8.51 4.40
CA TYR A 99 0.23 7.70 3.99
C TYR A 99 -0.20 6.44 3.25
N HIS A 100 -1.32 5.82 3.65
CA HIS A 100 -1.88 4.68 2.93
C HIS A 100 -2.30 5.07 1.50
N LEU A 101 -2.98 6.20 1.32
CA LEU A 101 -3.37 6.70 0.00
C LEU A 101 -2.15 7.11 -0.85
N ALA A 102 -1.11 7.66 -0.23
CA ALA A 102 0.14 8.01 -0.92
C ALA A 102 0.85 6.78 -1.52
N GLY A 103 0.64 5.59 -0.97
CA GLY A 103 1.18 4.32 -1.50
C GLY A 103 0.42 3.74 -2.69
N THR A 104 -0.67 4.38 -3.14
CA THR A 104 -1.46 3.87 -4.26
C THR A 104 -0.71 3.99 -5.58
N LYS A 105 -1.02 3.08 -6.52
CA LYS A 105 -0.42 3.10 -7.86
C LYS A 105 -0.78 4.38 -8.61
N LYS A 106 -1.96 4.93 -8.35
CA LYS A 106 -2.37 6.21 -8.94
C LYS A 106 -1.47 7.36 -8.47
N VAL A 107 -1.14 7.44 -7.18
CA VAL A 107 -0.20 8.47 -6.68
C VAL A 107 1.20 8.24 -7.25
N GLN A 108 1.67 7.00 -7.33
CA GLN A 108 2.94 6.67 -8.00
C GLN A 108 2.98 7.19 -9.45
N GLN A 109 1.91 6.93 -10.23
CA GLN A 109 1.81 7.42 -11.61
C GLN A 109 1.72 8.95 -11.67
N ALA A 110 0.94 9.58 -10.80
CA ALA A 110 0.79 11.03 -10.77
C ALA A 110 2.13 11.72 -10.46
N LEU A 111 2.92 11.20 -9.51
CA LEU A 111 4.24 11.74 -9.17
C LEU A 111 5.25 11.64 -10.32
N ALA A 112 5.06 10.71 -11.26
CA ALA A 112 5.91 10.57 -12.44
C ALA A 112 5.62 11.60 -13.55
N GLY A 113 4.54 12.38 -13.42
CA GLY A 113 4.20 13.44 -14.36
C GLY A 113 5.20 14.61 -14.35
N PRO A 114 5.38 15.31 -15.48
CA PRO A 114 6.23 16.50 -15.54
C PRO A 114 5.82 17.55 -14.49
N GLY A 115 6.79 18.08 -13.74
CA GLY A 115 6.56 19.12 -12.73
C GLY A 115 5.89 18.66 -11.43
N GLN A 116 5.56 17.36 -11.29
CA GLN A 116 4.82 16.88 -10.11
C GLN A 116 5.72 16.66 -8.90
N LEU A 117 6.97 16.23 -9.10
CA LEU A 117 7.94 16.06 -8.01
C LEU A 117 8.32 17.40 -7.37
N GLU A 118 8.45 18.44 -8.20
CA GLU A 118 8.80 19.81 -7.82
C GLU A 118 7.79 20.46 -6.86
N ARG A 119 6.60 19.87 -6.71
CA ARG A 119 5.60 20.33 -5.73
C ARG A 119 5.87 19.83 -4.32
N PHE A 120 6.72 18.82 -4.16
CA PHE A 120 6.98 18.12 -2.91
C PHE A 120 8.46 18.08 -2.53
N LEU A 121 9.34 18.38 -3.48
CA LEU A 121 10.80 18.39 -3.31
C LEU A 121 11.34 19.70 -3.88
N ASP A 122 12.28 20.33 -3.16
CA ASP A 122 12.93 21.58 -3.58
C ASP A 122 14.34 21.36 -4.14
N ASP A 123 15.03 20.29 -3.71
CA ASP A 123 16.40 20.00 -4.10
C ASP A 123 16.46 19.32 -5.48
N ALA A 124 17.16 19.95 -6.42
CA ALA A 124 17.27 19.48 -7.80
C ALA A 124 18.00 18.13 -7.93
N ILE A 125 18.93 17.81 -7.03
CA ILE A 125 19.65 16.54 -7.00
C ILE A 125 18.68 15.44 -6.56
N ASP A 126 17.90 15.67 -5.50
CA ASP A 126 16.88 14.73 -5.03
C ASP A 126 15.77 14.51 -6.07
N ILE A 127 15.27 15.58 -6.69
CA ILE A 127 14.27 15.48 -7.77
C ILE A 127 14.79 14.60 -8.91
N GLN A 128 16.04 14.83 -9.34
CA GLN A 128 16.61 14.04 -10.43
C GLN A 128 16.88 12.59 -10.00
N ALA A 129 17.32 12.35 -8.77
CA ALA A 129 17.52 11.01 -8.24
C ALA A 129 16.21 10.20 -8.18
N VAL A 130 15.12 10.81 -7.71
CA VAL A 130 13.78 10.18 -7.70
C VAL A 130 13.28 9.94 -9.11
N ARG A 131 13.43 10.92 -10.01
CA ARG A 131 13.01 10.78 -11.42
C ARG A 131 13.74 9.64 -12.13
N ASN A 132 15.02 9.42 -11.82
CA ASN A 132 15.83 8.36 -12.43
C ASN A 132 15.36 6.93 -12.08
N VAL A 133 14.60 6.75 -10.99
CA VAL A 133 14.11 5.42 -10.61
C VAL A 133 12.70 5.12 -11.12
N PHE A 134 12.06 6.07 -11.81
CA PHE A 134 10.75 5.84 -12.43
C PHE A 134 10.89 5.03 -13.73
N ALA A 135 10.04 4.01 -13.87
CA ALA A 135 9.73 3.45 -15.18
C ALA A 135 8.66 4.32 -15.88
N GLY A 136 8.34 3.99 -17.13
CA GLY A 136 7.18 4.59 -17.80
C GLY A 136 5.89 4.27 -17.04
N LEU A 137 5.17 5.32 -16.60
CA LEU A 137 3.94 5.24 -15.82
C LEU A 137 2.87 6.09 -16.49
N TYR A 138 1.77 5.46 -16.90
CA TYR A 138 0.73 6.09 -17.72
C TYR A 138 -0.62 5.97 -17.03
N GLY A 139 -1.31 7.11 -16.91
CA GLY A 139 -2.72 7.15 -16.54
C GLY A 139 -3.58 6.57 -17.66
N LEU A 140 -4.78 6.13 -17.31
CA LEU A 140 -5.76 5.56 -18.25
C LEU A 140 -7.07 6.37 -18.25
N GLU A 141 -7.03 7.61 -17.77
CA GLU A 141 -8.16 8.52 -17.88
C GLU A 141 -8.41 8.95 -19.32
N ALA A 142 -9.68 9.18 -19.65
CA ALA A 142 -10.10 9.61 -20.98
C ALA A 142 -9.57 11.00 -21.33
N GLY A 143 -9.16 11.19 -22.58
CA GLY A 143 -8.89 12.50 -23.17
C GLY A 143 -7.43 12.98 -23.15
N ALA A 144 -6.48 12.20 -22.62
CA ALA A 144 -5.05 12.49 -22.76
C ALA A 144 -4.44 11.74 -23.96
N GLU A 145 -3.75 12.46 -24.84
CA GLU A 145 -3.09 11.89 -26.04
C GLU A 145 -2.03 10.84 -25.66
N GLU A 146 -1.26 11.10 -24.59
CA GLU A 146 -0.27 10.18 -24.02
C GLU A 146 -0.89 8.83 -23.62
N THR A 147 -2.14 8.82 -23.17
CA THR A 147 -2.87 7.60 -22.82
C THR A 147 -3.13 6.74 -24.06
N ALA A 148 -3.58 7.34 -25.15
CA ALA A 148 -3.91 6.61 -26.37
C ALA A 148 -2.68 5.96 -27.01
N GLU A 149 -1.54 6.67 -27.03
CA GLU A 149 -0.28 6.13 -27.53
C GLU A 149 0.24 4.97 -26.66
N ALA A 150 0.25 5.15 -25.33
CA ALA A 150 0.69 4.12 -24.41
C ALA A 150 -0.16 2.84 -24.50
N VAL A 151 -1.49 3.00 -24.62
CA VAL A 151 -2.41 1.87 -24.82
C VAL A 151 -2.15 1.17 -26.16
N ALA A 152 -1.98 1.92 -27.25
CA ALA A 152 -1.68 1.34 -28.56
C ALA A 152 -0.37 0.53 -28.54
N ARG A 153 0.66 1.03 -27.86
CA ARG A 153 1.93 0.32 -27.65
C ARG A 153 1.78 -0.92 -26.78
N ALA A 154 1.00 -0.85 -25.70
CA ALA A 154 0.74 -2.02 -24.86
C ALA A 154 -0.04 -3.12 -25.58
N ILE A 155 -0.91 -2.75 -26.54
CA ILE A 155 -1.63 -3.73 -27.38
C ILE A 155 -0.70 -4.35 -28.42
N SER A 156 0.23 -3.60 -29.00
CA SER A 156 1.14 -4.10 -30.04
C SER A 156 2.33 -4.88 -29.48
N ALA A 157 2.81 -4.53 -28.28
CA ALA A 157 3.94 -5.16 -27.60
C ALA A 157 3.59 -5.46 -26.13
N PRO A 158 2.70 -6.43 -25.86
CA PRO A 158 2.16 -6.66 -24.52
C PRO A 158 3.19 -7.17 -23.50
N GLU A 159 4.31 -7.72 -23.96
CA GLU A 159 5.41 -8.15 -23.08
C GLU A 159 6.16 -6.97 -22.43
N ASP A 160 6.08 -5.78 -23.02
CA ASP A 160 6.78 -4.57 -22.56
C ASP A 160 6.01 -3.79 -21.49
N PHE A 161 4.80 -4.23 -21.14
CA PHE A 161 3.91 -3.51 -20.24
C PHE A 161 3.26 -4.43 -19.20
N VAL A 162 2.75 -3.79 -18.16
CA VAL A 162 1.94 -4.41 -17.11
C VAL A 162 0.81 -3.45 -16.74
N LEU A 163 -0.41 -3.98 -16.65
CA LEU A 163 -1.58 -3.23 -16.20
C LEU A 163 -1.81 -3.53 -14.72
N LYS A 164 -1.84 -2.48 -13.90
CA LYS A 164 -1.89 -2.59 -12.43
C LYS A 164 -3.17 -1.95 -11.88
N PRO A 165 -4.07 -2.72 -11.23
CA PRO A 165 -5.17 -2.12 -10.49
C PRO A 165 -4.67 -1.43 -9.21
N GLN A 166 -5.53 -0.59 -8.62
CA GLN A 166 -5.30 0.03 -7.30
C GLN A 166 -5.42 -0.99 -6.13
N ARG A 167 -4.61 -2.06 -6.17
CA ARG A 167 -4.54 -3.09 -5.12
C ARG A 167 -3.10 -3.36 -4.70
N GLU A 168 -2.92 -3.65 -3.43
CA GLU A 168 -1.65 -4.08 -2.85
C GLU A 168 -1.43 -5.60 -2.98
N GLY A 169 -0.19 -6.05 -2.80
CA GLY A 169 0.13 -7.48 -2.70
C GLY A 169 0.50 -8.20 -4.01
N GLY A 170 0.75 -7.48 -5.11
CA GLY A 170 1.39 -7.98 -6.34
C GLY A 170 0.57 -8.95 -7.21
N GLY A 171 -0.29 -9.78 -6.63
CA GLY A 171 -1.07 -10.83 -7.31
C GLY A 171 -2.27 -10.34 -8.12
N HIS A 172 -2.36 -9.05 -8.41
CA HIS A 172 -3.48 -8.43 -9.14
C HIS A 172 -3.07 -7.79 -10.47
N ASN A 173 -1.79 -7.82 -10.81
CA ASN A 173 -1.30 -7.27 -12.07
C ASN A 173 -1.71 -8.16 -13.25
N LEU A 174 -2.03 -7.53 -14.38
CA LEU A 174 -2.34 -8.20 -15.65
C LEU A 174 -1.18 -8.05 -16.62
N PHE A 175 -0.85 -9.12 -17.34
CA PHE A 175 0.27 -9.22 -18.28
C PHE A 175 -0.21 -9.88 -19.58
N GLY A 176 0.52 -9.67 -20.68
CA GLY A 176 0.28 -10.39 -21.92
C GLY A 176 -1.16 -10.24 -22.42
N ASP A 177 -1.74 -11.33 -22.89
CA ASP A 177 -3.11 -11.38 -23.42
C ASP A 177 -4.16 -10.86 -22.42
N ALA A 178 -4.02 -11.18 -21.12
CA ALA A 178 -4.98 -10.73 -20.11
C ALA A 178 -4.99 -9.20 -19.93
N MET A 179 -3.83 -8.56 -20.12
CA MET A 179 -3.76 -7.10 -20.16
C MET A 179 -4.40 -6.55 -21.43
N VAL A 180 -4.11 -7.15 -22.59
CA VAL A 180 -4.67 -6.71 -23.88
C VAL A 180 -6.19 -6.81 -23.89
N ASP A 181 -6.73 -7.91 -23.39
CA ASP A 181 -8.17 -8.13 -23.27
C ASP A 181 -8.80 -7.05 -22.39
N ALA A 182 -8.22 -6.80 -21.21
CA ALA A 182 -8.69 -5.75 -20.30
C ALA A 182 -8.69 -4.35 -20.96
N LEU A 183 -7.60 -3.98 -21.65
CA LEU A 183 -7.49 -2.70 -22.35
C LEU A 183 -8.53 -2.52 -23.48
N LYS A 184 -8.99 -3.62 -24.10
CA LYS A 184 -9.99 -3.60 -25.17
C LYS A 184 -11.43 -3.69 -24.67
N SER A 185 -11.66 -4.37 -23.55
CA SER A 185 -13.01 -4.71 -23.08
C SER A 185 -13.54 -3.81 -21.98
N MET A 186 -12.67 -3.23 -21.15
CA MET A 186 -13.09 -2.39 -20.02
C MET A 186 -13.64 -1.05 -20.51
N SER A 187 -14.66 -0.56 -19.82
CA SER A 187 -15.14 0.81 -19.98
C SER A 187 -14.09 1.84 -19.54
N PRO A 188 -14.18 3.10 -19.97
CA PRO A 188 -13.28 4.16 -19.50
C PRO A 188 -13.25 4.30 -17.96
N GLU A 189 -14.39 4.07 -17.30
CA GLU A 189 -14.49 4.13 -15.84
C GLU A 189 -13.71 2.98 -15.18
N GLU A 190 -13.84 1.75 -15.68
CA GLU A 190 -13.06 0.60 -15.20
C GLU A 190 -11.56 0.76 -15.47
N LEU A 191 -11.18 1.31 -16.64
CA LEU A 191 -9.78 1.58 -16.97
C LEU A 191 -9.16 2.63 -16.04
N SER A 192 -9.94 3.62 -15.60
CA SER A 192 -9.46 4.65 -14.65
C SER A 192 -9.03 4.07 -13.29
N ALA A 193 -9.50 2.88 -12.93
CA ALA A 193 -9.08 2.14 -11.75
C ALA A 193 -7.73 1.41 -11.91
N HIS A 194 -7.04 1.61 -13.04
CA HIS A 194 -5.77 0.99 -13.37
C HIS A 194 -4.72 2.04 -13.77
N ILE A 195 -3.46 1.63 -13.72
CA ILE A 195 -2.36 2.32 -14.41
C ILE A 195 -1.68 1.35 -15.35
N LEU A 196 -1.14 1.87 -16.44
CA LEU A 196 -0.26 1.13 -17.33
C LEU A 196 1.18 1.48 -16.97
N MET A 197 2.04 0.47 -16.85
CA MET A 197 3.46 0.67 -16.52
C MET A 197 4.33 -0.10 -17.49
N THR A 198 5.43 0.50 -17.94
CA THR A 198 6.48 -0.21 -18.68
C THR A 198 7.07 -1.30 -17.78
N ARG A 199 7.15 -2.51 -18.31
CA ARG A 199 7.67 -3.66 -17.58
C ARG A 199 9.18 -3.52 -17.40
N ILE A 200 9.63 -3.72 -16.17
CA ILE A 200 11.05 -3.81 -15.85
C ILE A 200 11.50 -5.25 -16.15
N VAL A 201 12.58 -5.40 -16.91
CA VAL A 201 13.18 -6.71 -17.23
C VAL A 201 14.52 -6.81 -16.47
N PRO A 202 14.52 -7.33 -15.23
CA PRO A 202 15.74 -7.45 -14.45
C PRO A 202 16.61 -8.61 -14.96
N PRO A 203 17.93 -8.59 -14.70
CA PRO A 203 18.79 -9.74 -14.97
C PRO A 203 18.34 -10.93 -14.13
N THR A 204 18.50 -12.13 -14.69
CA THR A 204 18.22 -13.37 -13.96
C THR A 204 19.50 -13.95 -13.38
N THR A 205 19.40 -14.52 -12.19
CA THR A 205 20.51 -15.21 -11.52
C THR A 205 20.11 -16.64 -11.18
N PRO A 206 20.96 -17.66 -11.44
CA PRO A 206 20.69 -19.02 -11.00
C PRO A 206 20.52 -19.08 -9.48
N GLY A 207 19.46 -19.74 -9.02
CA GLY A 207 19.14 -19.89 -7.61
C GLY A 207 18.52 -21.24 -7.29
N ILE A 208 18.61 -21.62 -6.02
CA ILE A 208 17.94 -22.81 -5.48
C ILE A 208 16.85 -22.33 -4.52
N LEU A 209 15.59 -22.58 -4.89
CA LEU A 209 14.41 -22.25 -4.09
C LEU A 209 14.01 -23.47 -3.26
N ILE A 210 13.86 -23.27 -1.95
CA ILE A 210 13.38 -24.33 -1.04
C ILE A 210 11.95 -24.02 -0.63
N ARG A 211 11.00 -24.87 -1.01
CA ARG A 211 9.58 -24.74 -0.65
C ARG A 211 8.99 -26.09 -0.29
N GLY A 212 8.33 -26.18 0.86
CA GLY A 212 7.72 -27.44 1.34
C GLY A 212 8.74 -28.58 1.49
N GLY A 213 9.96 -28.25 1.92
CA GLY A 213 11.06 -29.23 2.08
C GLY A 213 11.68 -29.72 0.77
N ARG A 214 11.31 -29.16 -0.39
CA ARG A 214 11.87 -29.53 -1.70
C ARG A 214 12.71 -28.40 -2.25
N ALA A 215 13.88 -28.75 -2.78
CA ALA A 215 14.77 -27.84 -3.50
C ALA A 215 14.46 -27.87 -5.00
N VAL A 216 14.37 -26.69 -5.61
CA VAL A 216 14.17 -26.50 -7.06
C VAL A 216 15.21 -25.51 -7.55
N SER A 217 16.00 -25.91 -8.56
CA SER A 217 16.96 -25.00 -9.21
C SER A 217 16.28 -24.28 -10.36
N GLY A 218 16.60 -22.99 -10.55
CA GLY A 218 16.09 -22.20 -11.67
C GLY A 218 16.63 -20.78 -11.68
N ASN A 219 16.39 -20.07 -12.77
CA ASN A 219 16.72 -18.66 -12.88
C ASN A 219 15.72 -17.82 -12.06
N CYS A 220 16.25 -16.98 -11.20
CA CYS A 220 15.50 -16.12 -10.29
C CYS A 220 15.68 -14.65 -10.67
N MET A 221 14.63 -13.86 -10.47
CA MET A 221 14.68 -12.40 -10.48
C MET A 221 14.56 -11.93 -9.02
N VAL A 222 15.30 -10.88 -8.66
CA VAL A 222 15.34 -10.35 -7.30
C VAL A 222 14.83 -8.91 -7.32
N GLU A 223 13.88 -8.63 -6.42
CA GLU A 223 13.44 -7.28 -6.07
C GLU A 223 14.09 -6.95 -4.72
N LEU A 224 14.86 -5.86 -4.66
CA LEU A 224 15.62 -5.43 -3.48
C LEU A 224 14.79 -4.47 -2.61
#